data_AF-A0A7J2U0V8-F1
#
_entry.id   AF-A0A7J2U0V8-F1
#
_cell.length_a   1.000
_cell.length_b   1.000
_cell.length_c   1.000
_cell.angle_alpha   90.00
_cell.angle_beta   90.00
_cell.angle_gamma   90.00
#
_symmetry.space_group_name_H-M   'P 1'
#
loop_
_entity.id
_entity.type
_entity.pdbx_description
1 polymer ?
#
loop_
_entity_poly.entity_id
_entity_poly.type
_entity_poly.pdbx_seq_one_letter_code
_entity_poly.pdbx_strand_id
1 'polypeptide(L)'
;MRISFKLLLPFILIVILFFLFFTSIPPRKEDLCLTLNGEVRSICESCREKYTNISLLKCVAKGVVHFDTSLAKEICSRIEKEDEQKLCFAEALREIDLTAALHHCDLIEDVGIKAFCRALTFRDMNETSKGEKECEVFLFLNNGDAYHQCMALLLRDKSYCEKITFTELKDSCISSLT
;
A
#
# COMPACT_ATOMS: atom_id res chain seq x y z
N MET A 1 -20.48 -61.67 -6.67
CA MET A 1 -19.42 -61.19 -5.75
C MET A 1 -20.02 -60.09 -4.87
N ARG A 2 -20.29 -60.38 -3.59
CA ARG A 2 -20.80 -59.38 -2.63
C ARG A 2 -19.60 -58.71 -1.98
N ILE A 3 -19.29 -57.47 -2.39
CA ILE A 3 -18.29 -56.65 -1.73
C ILE A 3 -18.84 -56.30 -0.34
N SER A 4 -18.16 -56.76 0.71
CA SER A 4 -18.56 -56.52 2.10
C SER A 4 -18.50 -55.02 2.41
N PHE A 5 -19.67 -54.43 2.67
CA PHE A 5 -19.88 -53.00 2.98
C PHE A 5 -19.03 -52.50 4.17
N LYS A 6 -18.50 -53.41 4.99
CA LYS A 6 -17.65 -53.10 6.16
C LYS A 6 -16.27 -52.51 5.81
N LEU A 7 -15.80 -52.63 4.57
CA LEU A 7 -14.50 -52.07 4.13
C LEU A 7 -14.59 -50.68 3.48
N LEU A 8 -15.79 -50.22 3.10
CA LEU A 8 -15.99 -48.92 2.44
C LEU A 8 -15.95 -47.73 3.41
N LEU A 9 -16.49 -47.90 4.62
CA LEU A 9 -16.56 -46.85 5.63
C LEU A 9 -15.19 -46.27 6.06
N PRO A 10 -14.17 -47.09 6.39
CA PRO A 10 -12.87 -46.55 6.79
C PRO A 10 -12.14 -45.87 5.63
N PHE A 11 -12.36 -46.32 4.39
CA PHE A 11 -11.74 -45.72 3.20
C PHE A 11 -12.30 -44.32 2.93
N ILE A 12 -13.62 -44.15 3.05
CA ILE A 12 -14.26 -42.83 2.93
C ILE A 12 -13.77 -41.89 4.05
N LEU A 13 -13.63 -42.39 5.29
CA LEU A 13 -13.15 -41.57 6.40
C LEU A 13 -11.70 -41.09 6.18
N ILE A 14 -10.83 -41.94 5.65
CA ILE A 14 -9.44 -41.59 5.32
C ILE A 14 -9.41 -40.55 4.20
N VAL A 15 -10.23 -40.69 3.16
CA VAL A 15 -10.32 -39.70 2.07
C VAL A 15 -10.81 -38.35 2.58
N ILE A 16 -11.83 -38.33 3.46
CA ILE A 16 -12.34 -37.08 4.06
C ILE A 16 -11.27 -36.42 4.94
N LEU A 17 -10.59 -37.20 5.79
CA LEU A 17 -9.50 -36.68 6.63
C LEU A 17 -8.33 -36.16 5.81
N PHE A 18 -8.01 -36.82 4.70
CA PHE A 18 -6.98 -36.36 3.76
C PHE A 18 -7.40 -35.06 3.08
N PHE A 19 -8.64 -34.94 2.59
CA PHE A 19 -9.15 -33.69 2.02
C PHE A 19 -9.15 -32.54 3.03
N LEU A 20 -9.53 -32.78 4.29
CA LEU A 20 -9.49 -31.77 5.35
C LEU A 20 -8.06 -31.34 5.73
N PHE A 21 -7.10 -32.27 5.68
CA PHE A 21 -5.69 -31.96 5.95
C PHE A 21 -5.04 -31.16 4.82
N PHE A 22 -5.36 -31.47 3.55
CA PHE A 22 -4.76 -30.80 2.39
C PHE A 22 -5.38 -29.44 2.07
N THR A 23 -6.64 -29.19 2.43
CA THR A 23 -7.22 -27.84 2.31
C THR A 23 -6.82 -26.89 3.44
N SER A 24 -6.16 -27.40 4.49
CA SER A 24 -5.70 -26.62 5.64
C SER A 24 -4.26 -26.10 5.50
N ILE A 25 -3.57 -26.38 4.38
CA ILE A 25 -2.28 -25.75 4.07
C ILE A 25 -2.60 -24.39 3.43
N PRO A 26 -2.40 -23.26 4.12
CA PRO A 26 -2.58 -21.96 3.50
C PRO A 26 -1.62 -21.88 2.30
N PRO A 27 -2.08 -21.41 1.12
CA PRO A 27 -1.20 -21.26 -0.02
C PRO A 27 0.00 -20.40 0.40
N ARG A 28 1.22 -20.89 0.18
CA ARG A 28 2.43 -20.08 0.33
C ARG A 28 2.20 -18.82 -0.50
N LYS A 29 2.22 -17.64 0.15
CA LYS A 29 2.19 -16.35 -0.57
C LYS A 29 3.30 -16.40 -1.62
N GLU A 30 2.92 -16.50 -2.89
CA GLU A 30 3.88 -16.47 -3.99
C GLU A 30 4.60 -15.12 -3.96
N ASP A 31 5.91 -15.18 -4.19
CA ASP A 31 6.77 -14.01 -4.22
C ASP A 31 6.35 -13.12 -5.39
N LEU A 32 5.85 -11.92 -5.10
CA LEU A 32 5.33 -10.99 -6.10
C LEU A 32 6.30 -10.81 -7.26
N CYS A 33 7.58 -10.59 -6.99
CA CYS A 33 8.56 -10.30 -8.04
C CYS A 33 8.77 -11.49 -8.97
N LEU A 34 8.57 -12.73 -8.50
CA LEU A 34 8.64 -13.94 -9.34
C LEU A 34 7.44 -14.07 -10.28
N THR A 35 6.30 -13.43 -9.96
CA THR A 35 5.10 -13.42 -10.82
C THR A 35 5.18 -12.37 -11.93
N LEU A 36 6.16 -11.47 -11.89
CA LEU A 36 6.36 -10.39 -12.84
C LEU A 36 7.42 -10.75 -13.89
N ASN A 37 7.33 -10.14 -15.09
CA ASN A 37 8.22 -10.42 -16.21
C ASN A 37 8.89 -9.15 -16.74
N GLY A 38 10.04 -9.32 -17.40
CA GLY A 38 10.73 -8.23 -18.12
C GLY A 38 11.18 -7.08 -17.22
N GLU A 39 11.01 -5.85 -17.71
CA GLU A 39 11.40 -4.61 -17.02
C GLU A 39 10.68 -4.43 -15.68
N VAL A 40 9.40 -4.81 -15.61
CA VAL A 40 8.60 -4.74 -14.38
C VAL A 40 9.18 -5.62 -13.26
N ARG A 41 9.75 -6.78 -13.60
CA ARG A 41 10.46 -7.60 -12.62
C ARG A 41 11.71 -6.91 -12.09
N SER A 42 12.48 -6.25 -12.95
CA SER A 42 13.67 -5.49 -12.53
C SER A 42 13.31 -4.35 -11.56
N ILE A 43 12.20 -3.64 -11.82
CA ILE A 43 11.66 -2.62 -10.90
C ILE A 43 11.34 -3.26 -9.55
N CYS A 44 10.67 -4.42 -9.56
CA CYS A 44 10.28 -5.10 -8.33
C CYS A 44 11.48 -5.52 -7.47
N GLU A 45 12.50 -6.13 -8.09
CA GLU A 45 13.70 -6.54 -7.36
C GLU A 45 14.45 -5.33 -6.78
N SER A 46 14.53 -4.20 -7.50
CA SER A 46 15.13 -2.97 -6.98
C SER A 46 14.37 -2.42 -5.76
N CYS A 47 13.03 -2.45 -5.78
CA CYS A 47 12.23 -2.09 -4.62
C CYS A 47 12.42 -3.07 -3.45
N ARG A 48 12.59 -4.36 -3.73
CA ARG A 48 12.73 -5.42 -2.72
C ARG A 48 14.02 -5.30 -1.90
N GLU A 49 15.08 -4.79 -2.48
CA GLU A 49 16.34 -4.51 -1.75
C GLU A 49 16.15 -3.51 -0.61
N LYS A 50 15.14 -2.64 -0.71
CA LYS A 50 14.93 -1.51 0.22
C LYS A 50 13.68 -1.64 1.08
N TYR A 51 12.66 -2.35 0.61
CA TYR A 51 11.33 -2.32 1.19
C TYR A 51 10.75 -3.73 1.40
N THR A 52 9.89 -3.85 2.40
CA THR A 52 9.12 -5.07 2.67
C THR A 52 7.62 -4.77 2.76
N ASN A 53 6.79 -5.81 2.63
CA ASN A 53 5.34 -5.76 2.83
C ASN A 53 4.64 -4.68 1.96
N ILE A 54 3.88 -3.77 2.57
CA ILE A 54 3.10 -2.73 1.89
C ILE A 54 4.00 -1.71 1.18
N SER A 55 5.15 -1.36 1.77
CA SER A 55 6.09 -0.42 1.17
C SER A 55 6.69 -0.97 -0.13
N LEU A 56 6.89 -2.29 -0.22
CA LEU A 56 7.28 -2.95 -1.47
C LEU A 56 6.19 -2.78 -2.52
N LEU A 57 4.93 -3.08 -2.19
CA LEU A 57 3.80 -2.95 -3.12
C LEU A 57 3.66 -1.52 -3.66
N LYS A 58 3.75 -0.50 -2.78
CA LYS A 58 3.72 0.91 -3.17
C LYS A 58 4.87 1.29 -4.09
N CYS A 59 6.08 0.85 -3.79
CA CYS A 59 7.27 1.12 -4.61
C CYS A 59 7.12 0.50 -6.02
N VAL A 60 6.69 -0.76 -6.09
CA VAL A 60 6.50 -1.46 -7.37
C VAL A 60 5.40 -0.79 -8.18
N ALA A 61 4.26 -0.47 -7.56
CA ALA A 61 3.14 0.18 -8.24
C ALA A 61 3.56 1.53 -8.85
N LYS A 62 4.32 2.36 -8.11
CA LYS A 62 4.89 3.62 -8.63
C LYS A 62 5.78 3.40 -9.85
N GLY A 63 6.68 2.43 -9.81
CA GLY A 63 7.56 2.16 -10.95
C GLY A 63 6.81 1.62 -12.17
N VAL A 64 5.77 0.81 -11.96
CA VAL A 64 5.03 0.13 -13.04
C VAL A 64 4.00 1.03 -13.72
N VAL A 65 3.47 2.04 -13.03
CA VAL A 65 2.36 2.87 -13.52
C VAL A 65 2.64 3.58 -14.85
N HIS A 66 3.91 3.89 -15.13
CA HIS A 66 4.36 4.49 -16.39
C HIS A 66 4.20 3.55 -17.61
N PHE A 67 4.16 2.25 -17.38
CA PHE A 67 4.09 1.23 -18.41
C PHE A 67 2.69 0.61 -18.49
N ASP A 68 2.11 0.31 -17.33
CA ASP A 68 0.81 -0.35 -17.22
C ASP A 68 0.08 0.08 -15.94
N THR A 69 -0.84 1.03 -16.11
CA THR A 69 -1.70 1.51 -15.03
C THR A 69 -2.62 0.41 -14.47
N SER A 70 -3.02 -0.57 -15.28
CA SER A 70 -3.87 -1.67 -14.84
C SER A 70 -3.10 -2.62 -13.92
N LEU A 71 -1.84 -2.92 -14.27
CA LEU A 71 -0.96 -3.72 -13.44
C LEU A 71 -0.60 -3.00 -12.13
N ALA A 72 -0.34 -1.70 -12.16
CA ALA A 72 -0.12 -0.91 -10.94
C ALA A 72 -1.34 -0.98 -9.99
N LYS A 73 -2.56 -0.91 -10.55
CA LYS A 73 -3.80 -1.09 -9.78
C LYS A 73 -3.91 -2.50 -9.19
N GLU A 74 -3.59 -3.54 -9.97
CA GLU A 74 -3.58 -4.93 -9.49
C GLU A 74 -2.60 -5.11 -8.32
N ILE A 75 -1.38 -4.57 -8.44
CA ILE A 75 -0.36 -4.64 -7.37
C ILE A 75 -0.89 -3.98 -6.10
N CYS A 76 -1.48 -2.79 -6.20
CA CYS A 76 -2.06 -2.11 -5.05
C CYS A 76 -3.24 -2.88 -4.43
N SER A 77 -4.03 -3.61 -5.24
CA SER A 77 -5.16 -4.42 -4.74
C SER A 77 -4.74 -5.59 -3.84
N ARG A 78 -3.44 -5.92 -3.79
CA ARG A 78 -2.88 -6.95 -2.89
C ARG A 78 -2.73 -6.45 -1.45
N ILE A 79 -2.90 -5.15 -1.19
CA ILE A 79 -2.93 -4.59 0.16
C ILE A 79 -4.28 -4.95 0.81
N GLU A 80 -4.29 -5.38 2.06
CA GLU A 80 -5.51 -5.88 2.71
C GLU A 80 -6.53 -4.77 2.99
N LYS A 81 -6.07 -3.61 3.44
CA LYS A 81 -6.94 -2.48 3.81
C LYS A 81 -7.28 -1.61 2.61
N GLU A 82 -8.58 -1.39 2.40
CA GLU A 82 -9.10 -0.68 1.23
C GLU A 82 -8.54 0.75 1.08
N ASP A 83 -8.47 1.52 2.18
CA ASP A 83 -7.91 2.87 2.15
C ASP A 83 -6.41 2.89 1.81
N GLU A 84 -5.66 1.87 2.24
CA GLU A 84 -4.25 1.72 1.88
C GLU A 84 -4.08 1.28 0.42
N GLN A 85 -5.01 0.49 -0.14
CA GLN A 85 -5.05 0.18 -1.59
C GLN A 85 -5.26 1.46 -2.41
N LYS A 86 -6.25 2.28 -2.03
CA LYS A 86 -6.56 3.55 -2.70
C LYS A 86 -5.40 4.53 -2.59
N LEU A 87 -4.80 4.65 -1.41
CA LEU A 87 -3.59 5.46 -1.20
C LEU A 87 -2.43 4.98 -2.08
N CYS A 88 -2.16 3.66 -2.12
CA CYS A 88 -1.13 3.08 -2.98
C CYS A 88 -1.32 3.47 -4.44
N PHE A 89 -2.55 3.36 -4.95
CA PHE A 89 -2.82 3.65 -6.35
C PHE A 89 -2.82 5.15 -6.65
N ALA A 90 -3.32 5.99 -5.75
CA ALA A 90 -3.21 7.45 -5.86
C ALA A 90 -1.73 7.89 -5.87
N GLU A 91 -0.92 7.32 -4.98
CA GLU A 91 0.52 7.57 -4.93
C GLU A 91 1.24 7.16 -6.23
N ALA A 92 0.82 6.07 -6.88
CA ALA A 92 1.35 5.68 -8.19
C ALA A 92 0.89 6.65 -9.29
N LEU A 93 -0.40 7.00 -9.33
CA LEU A 93 -0.95 7.92 -10.32
C LEU A 93 -0.32 9.31 -10.27
N ARG A 94 0.19 9.77 -9.11
CA ARG A 94 0.89 11.07 -9.00
C ARG A 94 2.08 11.21 -9.96
N GLU A 95 2.67 10.11 -10.40
CA GLU A 95 3.79 10.11 -11.35
C GLU A 95 3.35 10.40 -12.80
N ILE A 96 2.06 10.24 -13.14
CA ILE A 96 1.57 10.35 -14.53
C ILE A 96 0.31 11.20 -14.71
N ASP A 97 -0.58 11.28 -13.72
CA ASP A 97 -1.85 12.00 -13.76
C ASP A 97 -2.28 12.45 -12.35
N LEU A 98 -1.98 13.71 -12.03
CA LEU A 98 -2.31 14.32 -10.75
C LEU A 98 -3.82 14.48 -10.53
N THR A 99 -4.61 14.62 -11.60
CA THR A 99 -6.08 14.76 -11.48
C THR A 99 -6.70 13.42 -11.12
N ALA A 100 -6.27 12.33 -11.78
CA ALA A 100 -6.67 10.98 -11.43
C ALA A 100 -6.20 10.60 -10.02
N ALA A 101 -4.98 10.97 -9.64
CA ALA A 101 -4.48 10.76 -8.28
C ALA A 101 -5.38 11.44 -7.23
N LEU A 102 -5.73 12.72 -7.45
CA LEU A 102 -6.60 13.46 -6.53
C LEU A 102 -7.99 12.82 -6.41
N HIS A 103 -8.58 12.40 -7.53
CA HIS A 103 -9.84 11.65 -7.54
C HIS A 103 -9.72 10.37 -6.71
N HIS A 104 -8.61 9.63 -6.80
CA HIS A 104 -8.40 8.45 -5.97
C HIS A 104 -8.20 8.76 -4.48
N CYS A 105 -7.56 9.88 -4.14
CA CYS A 105 -7.51 10.35 -2.76
C CYS A 105 -8.92 10.63 -2.19
N ASP A 106 -9.85 11.14 -3.00
CA ASP A 106 -11.22 11.44 -2.57
C ASP A 106 -12.04 10.20 -2.19
N LEU A 107 -11.69 9.03 -2.75
CA LEU A 107 -12.34 7.74 -2.48
C LEU A 107 -11.93 7.11 -1.14
N ILE A 108 -10.90 7.63 -0.47
CA ILE A 108 -10.42 7.14 0.83
C ILE A 108 -11.46 7.49 1.90
N GLU A 109 -11.75 6.59 2.83
CA GLU A 109 -12.73 6.86 3.89
C GLU A 109 -12.09 7.51 5.12
N ASP A 110 -10.92 7.01 5.54
CA ASP A 110 -10.15 7.58 6.64
C ASP A 110 -9.77 9.03 6.35
N VAL A 111 -10.22 9.92 7.22
CA VAL A 111 -10.07 11.37 7.08
C VAL A 111 -8.60 11.80 7.09
N GLY A 112 -7.77 11.16 7.92
CA GLY A 112 -6.35 11.48 8.02
C GLY A 112 -5.59 11.03 6.77
N ILE A 113 -5.83 9.80 6.32
CA ILE A 113 -5.20 9.25 5.11
C ILE A 113 -5.62 10.08 3.87
N LYS A 114 -6.92 10.42 3.76
CA LYS A 114 -7.43 11.29 2.69
C LYS A 114 -6.73 12.64 2.68
N ALA A 115 -6.71 13.32 3.82
CA ALA A 115 -6.10 14.64 3.95
C ALA A 115 -4.61 14.59 3.55
N PHE A 116 -3.86 13.60 4.02
CA PHE A 116 -2.46 13.42 3.66
C PHE A 116 -2.26 13.16 2.16
N CYS A 117 -3.06 12.27 1.57
CA CYS A 117 -3.03 11.96 0.14
C CYS A 117 -3.27 13.23 -0.71
N ARG A 118 -4.31 14.00 -0.36
CA ARG A 118 -4.65 15.26 -1.03
C ARG A 118 -3.56 16.30 -0.87
N ALA A 119 -3.02 16.49 0.34
CA ALA A 119 -1.97 17.47 0.61
C ALA A 119 -0.75 17.27 -0.32
N LEU A 120 -0.27 16.03 -0.42
CA LEU A 120 0.87 15.72 -1.28
C LEU A 120 0.54 15.78 -2.77
N THR A 121 -0.71 15.55 -3.16
CA THR A 121 -1.14 15.70 -4.56
C THR A 121 -1.22 17.19 -4.92
N PHE A 122 -1.79 18.03 -4.06
CA PHE A 122 -1.82 19.48 -4.24
C PHE A 122 -0.42 20.09 -4.28
N ARG A 123 0.52 19.57 -3.48
CA ARG A 123 1.95 19.94 -3.58
C ARG A 123 2.47 19.76 -5.00
N ASP A 124 2.27 18.58 -5.58
CA ASP A 124 2.78 18.27 -6.92
C ASP A 124 2.05 19.04 -8.02
N MET A 125 0.81 19.49 -7.74
CA MET A 125 0.06 20.43 -8.58
C MET A 125 0.47 21.90 -8.42
N ASN A 126 1.45 22.21 -7.55
CA ASN A 126 1.83 23.58 -7.16
C ASN A 126 0.70 24.39 -6.48
N GLU A 127 -0.23 23.71 -5.81
CA GLU A 127 -1.35 24.30 -5.07
C GLU A 127 -1.11 24.24 -3.55
N THR A 128 0.08 24.61 -3.09
CA THR A 128 0.52 24.46 -1.68
C THR A 128 -0.50 24.96 -0.66
N SER A 129 -1.15 26.11 -0.91
CA SER A 129 -2.16 26.65 0.01
C SER A 129 -3.37 25.73 0.20
N LYS A 130 -3.76 24.94 -0.82
CA LYS A 130 -4.80 23.91 -0.64
C LYS A 130 -4.25 22.74 0.17
N GLY A 131 -3.00 22.33 -0.11
CA GLY A 131 -2.34 21.28 0.65
C GLY A 131 -2.18 21.61 2.14
N GLU A 132 -1.90 22.86 2.49
CA GLU A 132 -1.77 23.31 3.89
C GLU A 132 -3.09 23.12 4.64
N LYS A 133 -4.22 23.48 4.02
CA LYS A 133 -5.57 23.27 4.58
C LYS A 133 -5.86 21.79 4.82
N GLU A 134 -5.39 20.93 3.93
CA GLU A 134 -5.53 19.48 4.13
C GLU A 134 -4.66 19.02 5.32
N CYS A 135 -3.43 19.51 5.47
CA CYS A 135 -2.62 19.18 6.65
C CYS A 135 -3.24 19.68 7.97
N GLU A 136 -3.92 20.84 7.99
CA GLU A 136 -4.59 21.37 9.19
C GLU A 136 -5.65 20.40 9.77
N VAL A 137 -6.19 19.47 8.97
CA VAL A 137 -7.10 18.41 9.42
C VAL A 137 -6.54 17.64 10.61
N PHE A 138 -5.23 17.39 10.65
CA PHE A 138 -4.58 16.67 11.74
C PHE A 138 -4.61 17.41 13.08
N LEU A 139 -4.71 18.74 13.07
CA LEU A 139 -4.90 19.51 14.30
C LEU A 139 -6.28 19.25 14.91
N PHE A 140 -7.32 19.13 14.07
CA PHE A 140 -8.67 18.78 14.52
C PHE A 140 -8.76 17.33 15.04
N LEU A 141 -7.90 16.45 14.55
CA LEU A 141 -7.77 15.06 15.01
C LEU A 141 -6.89 14.94 16.27
N ASN A 142 -6.41 16.04 16.84
CA ASN A 142 -5.44 16.08 17.96
C ASN A 142 -4.16 15.27 17.68
N ASN A 143 -3.71 15.24 16.42
CA ASN A 143 -2.52 14.49 16.00
C ASN A 143 -1.43 15.44 15.49
N GLY A 144 -0.74 16.10 16.44
CA GLY A 144 0.30 17.09 16.14
C GLY A 144 1.50 16.51 15.37
N ASP A 145 1.90 15.27 15.67
CA ASP A 145 3.00 14.61 14.96
C ASP A 145 2.66 14.35 13.49
N ALA A 146 1.42 13.92 13.18
CA ALA A 146 0.97 13.77 11.80
C ALA A 146 0.81 15.11 11.07
N TYR A 147 0.37 16.16 11.77
CA TYR A 147 0.37 17.52 11.22
C TYR A 147 1.79 17.94 10.81
N HIS A 148 2.77 17.77 11.70
CA HIS A 148 4.15 18.12 11.43
C HIS A 148 4.75 17.28 10.29
N GLN A 149 4.46 15.97 10.23
CA GLN A 149 4.89 15.15 9.10
C GLN A 149 4.27 15.62 7.78
N CYS A 150 2.96 15.91 7.76
CA CYS A 150 2.26 16.40 6.57
C CYS A 150 2.88 17.72 6.07
N MET A 151 3.07 18.69 6.97
CA MET A 151 3.69 19.98 6.64
C MET A 151 5.14 19.83 6.16
N ALA A 152 5.92 18.95 6.79
CA ALA A 152 7.30 18.69 6.39
C ALA A 152 7.37 18.21 4.93
N LEU A 153 6.52 17.25 4.57
CA LEU A 153 6.51 16.68 3.22
C LEU A 153 5.86 17.60 2.18
N LEU A 154 4.85 18.37 2.58
CA LEU A 154 4.21 19.39 1.76
C LEU A 154 5.21 20.49 1.38
N LEU A 155 5.89 21.07 2.37
CA LEU A 155 6.80 22.20 2.19
C LEU A 155 8.24 21.79 1.87
N ARG A 156 8.55 20.49 1.96
CA ARG A 156 9.91 19.94 1.93
C ARG A 156 10.84 20.61 2.96
N ASP A 157 10.29 20.92 4.14
CA ASP A 157 11.01 21.59 5.22
C ASP A 157 11.23 20.64 6.40
N LYS A 158 12.51 20.26 6.59
CA LYS A 158 12.95 19.38 7.67
C LYS A 158 12.66 19.93 9.06
N SER A 159 12.53 21.26 9.23
CA SER A 159 12.25 21.89 10.53
C SER A 159 10.94 21.40 11.16
N TYR A 160 9.99 20.94 10.33
CA TYR A 160 8.75 20.32 10.80
C TYR A 160 8.96 18.89 11.29
N CYS A 161 9.77 18.06 10.61
CA CYS A 161 10.10 16.72 11.12
C CYS A 161 10.75 16.78 12.51
N GLU A 162 11.55 17.82 12.79
CA GLU A 162 12.21 17.98 14.09
C GLU A 162 11.23 18.20 15.26
N LYS A 163 10.00 18.65 14.97
CA LYS A 163 8.92 18.86 15.96
C LYS A 163 8.15 17.57 16.29
N ILE A 164 8.34 16.49 15.53
CA ILE A 164 7.70 15.21 15.77
C ILE A 164 8.30 14.58 17.03
N THR A 165 7.43 14.20 17.97
CA THR A 165 7.85 13.62 19.26
C THR A 165 8.11 12.12 19.17
N PHE A 166 7.36 11.40 18.32
CA PHE A 166 7.54 9.98 18.14
C PHE A 166 8.74 9.68 17.23
N THR A 167 9.82 9.14 17.80
CA THR A 167 11.12 8.96 17.14
C THR A 167 11.04 8.19 15.82
N GLU A 168 10.31 7.09 15.75
CA GLU A 168 10.21 6.29 14.51
C GLU A 168 9.55 7.09 13.38
N LEU A 169 8.53 7.89 13.70
CA LEU A 169 7.87 8.76 12.72
C LEU A 169 8.77 9.93 12.31
N LYS A 170 9.53 10.48 13.25
CA LYS A 170 10.52 11.53 12.99
C LYS A 170 11.59 11.03 12.01
N ASP A 171 12.17 9.87 12.26
CA ASP A 171 13.21 9.29 11.41
C ASP A 171 12.65 8.96 10.01
N SER A 172 11.43 8.42 9.95
CA SER A 172 10.72 8.19 8.68
C SER A 172 10.45 9.49 7.91
N CYS A 173 10.06 10.57 8.60
CA CYS A 173 9.84 11.89 8.02
C CYS A 173 11.15 12.46 7.44
N ILE A 174 12.24 12.42 8.20
CA ILE A 174 13.55 12.93 7.75
C ILE A 174 14.05 12.13 6.54
N SER A 175 13.94 10.81 6.57
CA SER A 175 14.33 9.94 5.46
C SER A 175 13.55 10.21 4.18
N SER A 176 12.28 10.63 4.30
CA SER A 176 11.43 10.95 3.15
C SER A 176 11.74 12.31 2.49
N LEU A 177 12.63 13.11 3.08
CA LEU A 177 13.04 14.42 2.57
C LEU A 177 14.43 14.43 1.90
N THR A 178 15.21 13.36 2.08
CA THR A 178 16.55 13.19 1.50
C THR A 178 16.52 12.43 0.19
#